data_AF-A0A934HP79-F1
#
_entry.id   AF-A0A934HP79-F1
#
_cell.length_a   1.000
_cell.length_b   1.000
_cell.length_c   1.000
_cell.angle_alpha   90.00
_cell.angle_beta   90.00
_cell.angle_gamma   90.00
#
_symmetry.space_group_name_H-M   'P 1'
#
loop_
_entity.id
_entity.type
_entity.pdbx_description
1 polymer ?
#
loop_
_entity_poly.entity_id
_entity_poly.type
_entity_poly.pdbx_seq_one_letter_code
_entity_poly.pdbx_strand_id
1 'polypeptide(L)'
;MSDRRLTPANARVAAAHLDSVDPGLTRVQGQPRQIIVSLVDLLRAPDGPRDRQLLFGDPVTVYENRNGWSFVQADKDGYVGYLPSSALGPITVPTHWVAAPASHVYRDAHIKSPDLFALSLGARIAAQAEHRDFIETAEGFIPRTHLREIEDDATDPVAVAKTLLHTPYLWGGNSRWGIDCSGLVQAALLACALPCPGDSDLQQTLGQEADGAPRRGDLLFWKGHVGLIAGPDRLLHANAYHMAVVQESLKDAIQRIAAQDGGGVTAHRRL
;
A
#
# COMPACT_ATOMS: atom_id res chain seq x y z
N MET A 1 8.97 -4.30 -23.85
CA MET A 1 9.39 -3.16 -23.01
C MET A 1 9.20 -3.58 -21.56
N SER A 2 10.18 -3.37 -20.70
CA SER A 2 10.03 -3.65 -19.27
C SER A 2 9.06 -2.64 -18.66
N ASP A 3 8.25 -3.06 -17.68
CA ASP A 3 7.31 -2.18 -17.00
C ASP A 3 8.09 -1.17 -16.13
N ARG A 4 7.97 0.13 -16.43
CA ARG A 4 8.65 1.21 -15.69
C ARG A 4 8.34 1.14 -14.19
N ARG A 5 7.14 0.71 -13.81
CA ARG A 5 6.72 0.63 -12.40
C ARG A 5 7.52 -0.40 -11.63
N LEU A 6 8.08 -1.42 -12.29
CA LEU A 6 8.78 -2.54 -11.67
C LEU A 6 10.26 -2.63 -12.08
N THR A 7 10.69 -1.75 -12.99
CA THR A 7 12.08 -1.71 -13.47
C THR A 7 12.82 -0.59 -12.73
N PRO A 8 13.77 -0.89 -11.82
CA PRO A 8 14.54 0.12 -11.10
C PRO A 8 15.61 0.77 -12.00
N ALA A 9 15.14 1.46 -13.04
CA ALA A 9 15.94 2.23 -13.98
C ALA A 9 15.23 3.53 -14.35
N ASN A 10 16.01 4.61 -14.46
CA ASN A 10 15.56 5.89 -14.99
C ASN A 10 16.47 6.32 -16.16
N ALA A 11 16.37 7.56 -16.61
CA ALA A 11 17.16 8.06 -17.75
C ALA A 11 18.67 8.22 -17.45
N ARG A 12 19.15 7.93 -16.23
CA ARG A 12 20.53 8.12 -15.79
C ARG A 12 21.13 6.88 -15.13
N VAL A 13 20.37 6.24 -14.27
CA VAL A 13 20.82 5.10 -13.46
C VAL A 13 19.95 3.87 -13.69
N ALA A 14 20.53 2.70 -13.49
CA ALA A 14 19.84 1.43 -13.44
C ALA A 14 20.40 0.57 -12.30
N ALA A 15 19.55 -0.23 -11.65
CA ALA A 15 20.01 -1.15 -10.62
C ALA A 15 21.03 -2.14 -11.20
N ALA A 16 22.11 -2.37 -10.47
CA ALA A 16 23.22 -3.20 -10.94
C ALA A 16 22.82 -4.66 -11.23
N HIS A 17 21.77 -5.18 -10.59
CA HIS A 17 21.27 -6.55 -10.74
C HIS A 17 20.45 -6.78 -12.02
N LEU A 18 20.13 -5.73 -12.80
CA LEU A 18 19.37 -5.90 -14.04
C LEU A 18 20.22 -6.55 -15.14
N ASP A 19 19.73 -7.64 -15.72
CA ASP A 19 20.47 -8.42 -16.74
C ASP A 19 20.77 -7.60 -18.00
N SER A 20 19.82 -6.78 -18.46
CA SER A 20 19.95 -5.93 -19.63
C SER A 20 19.51 -4.50 -19.30
N VAL A 21 20.40 -3.54 -19.51
CA VAL A 21 20.15 -2.11 -19.34
C VAL A 21 20.72 -1.37 -20.54
N ASP A 22 20.14 -0.22 -20.87
CA ASP A 22 20.69 0.67 -21.90
C ASP A 22 22.16 0.99 -21.56
N PRO A 23 23.12 0.79 -22.51
CA PRO A 23 24.54 1.06 -22.29
C PRO A 23 24.86 2.48 -21.79
N GLY A 24 23.97 3.45 -22.03
CA GLY A 24 24.13 4.82 -21.52
C GLY A 24 23.84 5.01 -20.03
N LEU A 25 23.29 4.01 -19.34
CA LEU A 25 22.91 4.11 -17.93
C LEU A 25 24.04 3.69 -17.00
N THR A 26 24.21 4.46 -15.92
CA THR A 26 25.12 4.09 -14.83
C THR A 26 24.51 2.97 -14.01
N ARG A 27 25.21 1.85 -13.88
CA ARG A 27 24.81 0.75 -12.99
C ARG A 27 25.12 1.11 -11.54
N VAL A 28 24.12 1.04 -10.67
CA VAL A 28 24.24 1.44 -9.26
C VAL A 28 23.82 0.31 -8.33
N GLN A 29 24.60 0.07 -7.28
CA GLN A 29 24.20 -0.76 -6.16
C GLN A 29 23.24 0.04 -5.27
N GLY A 30 22.06 -0.51 -5.04
CA GLY A 30 21.03 0.15 -4.23
C GLY A 30 21.43 0.25 -2.76
N GLN A 31 20.97 1.30 -2.09
CA GLN A 31 21.18 1.51 -0.65
C GLN A 31 19.85 1.34 0.10
N PRO A 32 19.77 0.44 1.09
CA PRO A 32 18.54 0.25 1.86
C PRO A 32 18.27 1.47 2.76
N ARG A 33 17.02 1.93 2.77
CA ARG A 33 16.48 3.03 3.58
C ARG A 33 15.04 2.71 4.00
N GLN A 34 14.50 3.47 4.93
CA GLN A 34 13.08 3.37 5.28
C GLN A 34 12.40 4.73 5.21
N ILE A 35 11.08 4.72 5.03
CA ILE A 35 10.24 5.91 5.17
C ILE A 35 10.15 6.31 6.66
N ILE A 36 10.43 7.58 6.97
CA ILE A 36 10.41 8.13 8.35
C ILE A 36 9.33 9.19 8.58
N VAL A 37 8.47 9.42 7.59
CA VAL A 37 7.28 10.27 7.70
C VAL A 37 6.03 9.40 7.71
N SER A 38 4.92 9.92 8.24
CA SER A 38 3.64 9.20 8.32
C SER A 38 3.24 8.53 7.00
N LEU A 39 3.32 9.31 5.92
CA LEU A 39 2.90 8.94 4.58
C LEU A 39 3.68 9.78 3.58
N VAL A 40 4.12 9.19 2.47
CA VAL A 40 4.78 9.92 1.37
C VAL A 40 4.27 9.43 0.03
N ASP A 41 4.08 10.37 -0.90
CA ASP A 41 3.75 10.04 -2.27
C ASP A 41 4.98 9.48 -3.01
N LEU A 42 4.79 8.39 -3.74
CA LEU A 42 5.73 7.85 -4.70
C LEU A 42 5.31 8.34 -6.10
N LEU A 43 6.11 9.25 -6.64
CA LEU A 43 5.81 9.99 -7.86
C LEU A 43 6.46 9.34 -9.09
N ARG A 44 5.83 9.56 -10.25
CA ARG A 44 6.35 9.14 -11.55
C ARG A 44 7.69 9.78 -11.92
N ALA A 45 7.84 11.03 -11.52
CA ALA A 45 9.00 11.90 -11.72
C ALA A 45 9.04 12.91 -10.56
N PRO A 46 10.17 13.57 -10.31
CA PRO A 46 10.21 14.75 -9.44
C PRO A 46 9.12 15.75 -9.81
N ASP A 47 8.34 16.20 -8.82
CA ASP A 47 7.19 17.11 -9.00
C ASP A 47 6.09 16.60 -9.98
N GLY A 48 6.15 15.31 -10.33
CA GLY A 48 5.22 14.67 -11.26
C GLY A 48 3.95 14.14 -10.58
N PRO A 49 3.07 13.45 -11.34
CA PRO A 49 1.90 12.84 -10.76
C PRO A 49 2.29 11.71 -9.79
N ARG A 50 1.47 11.55 -8.75
CA ARG A 50 1.52 10.40 -7.87
C ARG A 50 1.14 9.14 -8.63
N ASP A 51 1.96 8.11 -8.46
CA ASP A 51 1.61 6.74 -8.85
C ASP A 51 1.12 5.97 -7.61
N ARG A 52 1.79 6.08 -6.44
CA ARG A 52 1.46 5.35 -5.20
C ARG A 52 1.74 6.15 -3.93
N GLN A 53 1.45 5.59 -2.76
CA GLN A 53 1.96 6.08 -1.46
C GLN A 53 2.71 4.99 -0.68
N LEU A 54 3.70 5.41 0.10
CA LEU A 54 4.43 4.58 1.04
C LEU A 54 4.17 5.05 2.48
N LEU A 55 4.11 4.10 3.39
CA LEU A 55 3.77 4.31 4.80
C LEU A 55 5.04 4.43 5.65
N PHE A 56 4.90 5.03 6.83
CA PHE A 56 5.96 5.00 7.85
C PHE A 56 6.51 3.58 8.06
N GLY A 57 7.84 3.46 8.04
CA GLY A 57 8.54 2.20 8.22
C GLY A 57 8.58 1.29 6.98
N ASP A 58 7.97 1.68 5.84
CA ASP A 58 8.14 0.93 4.59
C ASP A 58 9.64 0.92 4.21
N PRO A 59 10.26 -0.25 4.01
CA PRO A 59 11.61 -0.35 3.51
C PRO A 59 11.65 -0.09 1.99
N VAL A 60 12.70 0.61 1.57
CA VAL A 60 12.96 0.94 0.16
C VAL A 60 14.44 0.79 -0.15
N THR A 61 14.73 0.50 -1.41
CA THR A 61 16.08 0.55 -1.97
C THR A 61 16.27 1.83 -2.79
N VAL A 62 17.25 2.67 -2.43
CA VAL A 62 17.56 3.93 -3.11
C VAL A 62 18.67 3.73 -4.14
N TYR A 63 18.45 4.19 -5.37
CA TYR A 63 19.43 4.09 -6.46
C TYR A 63 20.06 5.44 -6.86
N GLU A 64 19.40 6.56 -6.58
CA GLU A 64 19.92 7.89 -6.88
C GLU A 64 19.34 8.90 -5.89
N ASN A 65 20.17 9.85 -5.45
CA ASN A 65 19.74 11.06 -4.75
C ASN A 65 20.18 12.27 -5.57
N ARG A 66 19.23 13.12 -5.98
CA ARG A 66 19.52 14.26 -6.83
C ARG A 66 18.51 15.38 -6.59
N ASN A 67 19.02 16.59 -6.31
CA ASN A 67 18.22 17.80 -6.14
C ASN A 67 17.06 17.65 -5.13
N GLY A 68 17.31 16.98 -4.00
CA GLY A 68 16.30 16.73 -2.97
C GLY A 68 15.31 15.61 -3.27
N TRP A 69 15.45 14.90 -4.39
CA TRP A 69 14.64 13.73 -4.76
C TRP A 69 15.47 12.46 -4.73
N SER A 70 14.84 11.37 -4.29
CA SER A 70 15.39 10.03 -4.32
C SER A 70 14.63 9.16 -5.31
N PHE A 71 15.36 8.49 -6.20
CA PHE A 71 14.81 7.42 -7.04
C PHE A 71 14.92 6.10 -6.29
N VAL A 72 13.77 5.48 -6.02
CA VAL A 72 13.66 4.33 -5.11
C VAL A 72 12.85 3.21 -5.70
N GLN A 73 13.06 1.99 -5.18
CA GLN A 73 12.18 0.85 -5.32
C GLN A 73 11.64 0.47 -3.94
N ALA A 74 10.32 0.29 -3.82
CA ALA A 74 9.68 -0.17 -2.60
C ALA A 74 9.81 -1.69 -2.48
N ASP A 75 10.22 -2.17 -1.30
CA ASP A 75 10.49 -3.60 -1.11
C ASP A 75 9.19 -4.43 -1.05
N LYS A 76 8.08 -3.84 -0.62
CA LYS A 76 6.80 -4.54 -0.40
C LYS A 76 6.15 -5.08 -1.67
N ASP A 77 6.36 -4.43 -2.81
CA ASP A 77 5.70 -4.73 -4.09
C ASP A 77 6.58 -4.49 -5.32
N GLY A 78 7.84 -4.07 -5.11
CA GLY A 78 8.79 -3.77 -6.18
C GLY A 78 8.51 -2.47 -6.92
N TYR A 79 7.58 -1.62 -6.45
CA TYR A 79 7.17 -0.41 -7.16
C TYR A 79 8.28 0.64 -7.17
N VAL A 80 8.49 1.29 -8.32
CA VAL A 80 9.59 2.21 -8.58
C VAL A 80 9.06 3.62 -8.80
N GLY A 81 9.73 4.60 -8.18
CA GLY A 81 9.37 6.01 -8.36
C GLY A 81 10.30 6.98 -7.64
N TYR A 82 9.82 8.21 -7.48
CA TYR A 82 10.55 9.31 -6.86
C TYR A 82 9.82 9.80 -5.61
N LEU A 83 10.58 10.13 -4.58
CA LEU A 83 10.07 10.76 -3.36
C LEU A 83 11.08 11.79 -2.81
N PRO A 84 10.67 12.72 -1.94
CA PRO A 84 11.61 13.64 -1.31
C PRO A 84 12.64 12.90 -0.47
N SER A 85 13.93 13.21 -0.66
CA SER A 85 15.02 12.56 0.09
C SER A 85 14.90 12.76 1.61
N SER A 86 14.23 13.82 2.05
CA SER A 86 13.96 14.10 3.46
C SER A 86 12.97 13.14 4.11
N ALA A 87 12.24 12.34 3.32
CA ALA A 87 11.33 11.32 3.83
C ALA A 87 12.05 10.00 4.19
N LEU A 88 13.37 9.92 3.98
CA LEU A 88 14.17 8.71 4.15
C LEU A 88 15.08 8.76 5.37
N GLY A 89 15.10 7.67 6.12
CA GLY A 89 16.00 7.45 7.25
C GLY A 89 16.75 6.12 7.19
N PRO A 90 17.59 5.82 8.19
CA PRO A 90 18.24 4.52 8.32
C PRO A 90 17.20 3.42 8.58
N ILE A 91 17.49 2.19 8.13
CA ILE A 91 16.66 1.02 8.44
C ILE A 91 16.64 0.76 9.94
N THR A 92 15.46 0.45 10.45
CA THR A 92 15.21 -0.10 11.79
C THR A 92 14.61 -1.50 11.64
N VAL A 93 14.83 -2.37 12.63
CA VAL A 93 14.22 -3.70 12.65
C VAL A 93 12.81 -3.55 13.23
N PRO A 94 11.74 -3.80 12.45
CA PRO A 94 10.39 -3.67 12.96
C PRO A 94 10.09 -4.82 13.92
N THR A 95 9.44 -4.51 15.03
CA THR A 95 8.91 -5.50 15.99
C THR A 95 7.40 -5.59 15.90
N HIS A 96 6.73 -4.54 15.43
CA HIS A 96 5.28 -4.46 15.32
C HIS A 96 4.84 -3.85 13.98
N TRP A 97 3.56 -4.01 13.66
CA TRP A 97 2.87 -3.28 12.61
C TRP A 97 1.54 -2.71 13.13
N VAL A 98 1.07 -1.63 12.50
CA VAL A 98 -0.22 -1.00 12.83
C VAL A 98 -1.36 -1.81 12.22
N ALA A 99 -2.11 -2.51 13.08
CA ALA A 99 -3.26 -3.33 12.68
C ALA A 99 -4.59 -2.59 12.74
N ALA A 100 -4.68 -1.50 13.49
CA ALA A 100 -5.82 -0.60 13.43
C ALA A 100 -5.87 0.16 12.09
N PRO A 101 -7.07 0.59 11.61
CA PRO A 101 -7.19 1.42 10.40
C PRO A 101 -6.32 2.67 10.46
N ALA A 102 -6.26 3.31 11.62
CA ALA A 102 -5.35 4.41 11.91
C ALA A 102 -4.95 4.39 13.39
N SER A 103 -3.81 5.00 13.69
CA SER A 103 -3.31 5.22 15.04
C SER A 103 -2.60 6.59 15.12
N HIS A 104 -2.10 6.92 16.30
CA HIS A 104 -1.34 8.15 16.55
C HIS A 104 -0.10 7.81 17.37
N VAL A 105 0.96 8.56 17.14
CA VAL A 105 2.14 8.60 17.99
C VAL A 105 1.96 9.75 18.97
N TYR A 106 1.98 9.46 20.26
CA TYR A 106 1.85 10.44 21.35
C TYR A 106 3.21 10.82 21.90
N ARG A 107 3.34 12.02 22.48
CA ARG A 107 4.58 12.44 23.14
C ARG A 107 4.88 11.64 24.41
N ASP A 108 3.85 11.30 25.18
CA ASP A 108 3.96 10.52 26.42
C ASP A 108 3.00 9.32 26.37
N ALA A 109 3.24 8.31 27.21
CA ALA A 109 2.37 7.14 27.39
C ALA A 109 1.03 7.49 28.09
N HIS A 110 0.28 8.43 27.53
CA HIS A 110 -0.94 8.95 28.13
C HIS A 110 -1.89 9.49 27.06
N ILE A 111 -3.17 9.11 27.12
CA ILE A 111 -4.18 9.44 26.09
C ILE A 111 -4.50 10.94 25.94
N LYS A 112 -4.13 11.77 26.92
CA LYS A 112 -4.27 13.24 26.86
C LYS A 112 -2.96 13.96 26.51
N SER A 113 -1.88 13.21 26.28
CA SER A 113 -0.63 13.78 25.78
C SER A 113 -0.86 14.29 24.34
N PRO A 114 -0.15 15.33 23.88
CA PRO A 114 -0.20 15.73 22.48
C PRO A 114 0.16 14.56 21.56
N ASP A 115 -0.61 14.38 20.49
CA ASP A 115 -0.18 13.58 19.36
C ASP A 115 0.89 14.34 18.55
N LEU A 116 1.79 13.57 17.93
CA LEU A 116 2.93 14.07 17.16
C LEU A 116 2.69 13.90 15.67
N PHE A 117 2.26 12.70 15.26
CA PHE A 117 1.76 12.42 13.92
C PHE A 117 0.94 11.13 13.91
N ALA A 118 0.19 10.94 12.84
CA ALA A 118 -0.73 9.82 12.69
C ALA A 118 -0.10 8.67 11.88
N LEU A 119 -0.60 7.45 12.07
CA LEU A 119 -0.17 6.23 11.38
C LEU A 119 -1.38 5.56 10.75
N SER A 120 -1.16 4.84 9.64
CA SER A 120 -2.20 4.07 8.95
C SER A 120 -1.90 2.58 9.04
N LEU A 121 -2.94 1.77 8.84
CA LEU A 121 -2.84 0.31 8.74
C LEU A 121 -1.67 -0.10 7.85
N GLY A 122 -0.82 -1.00 8.36
CA GLY A 122 0.36 -1.52 7.67
C GLY A 122 1.68 -0.79 7.97
N ALA A 123 1.66 0.37 8.65
CA ALA A 123 2.89 1.04 9.06
C ALA A 123 3.73 0.12 9.98
N ARG A 124 5.05 0.12 9.79
CA ARG A 124 5.99 -0.76 10.50
C ARG A 124 6.69 0.00 11.63
N ILE A 125 6.75 -0.63 12.81
CA ILE A 125 7.14 0.02 14.06
C ILE A 125 8.29 -0.73 14.71
N ALA A 126 9.32 0.00 15.17
CA ALA A 126 10.41 -0.52 15.96
C ALA A 126 10.24 -0.13 17.44
N ALA A 127 9.74 -1.05 18.25
CA ALA A 127 9.58 -0.84 19.69
C ALA A 127 10.94 -0.74 20.40
N GLN A 128 11.05 0.21 21.33
CA GLN A 128 12.18 0.37 22.25
C GLN A 128 11.85 -0.14 23.65
N ALA A 129 10.60 0.03 24.08
CA ALA A 129 10.08 -0.51 25.33
C ALA A 129 8.58 -0.77 25.23
N GLU A 130 8.08 -1.66 26.09
CA GLU A 130 6.66 -1.96 26.20
C GLU A 130 6.13 -1.47 27.55
N HIS A 131 5.05 -0.70 27.48
CA HIS A 131 4.28 -0.28 28.64
C HIS A 131 2.94 -1.03 28.65
N ARG A 132 2.17 -0.86 29.72
CA ARG A 132 0.87 -1.54 29.87
C ARG A 132 -0.05 -1.29 28.68
N ASP A 133 -0.25 -0.01 28.34
CA ASP A 133 -1.23 0.42 27.34
C ASP A 133 -0.59 1.01 26.08
N PHE A 134 0.74 1.18 26.07
CA PHE A 134 1.49 1.83 24.99
C PHE A 134 2.77 1.06 24.64
N ILE A 135 3.19 1.19 23.38
CA ILE A 135 4.51 0.80 22.89
C ILE A 135 5.33 2.07 22.69
N GLU A 136 6.52 2.12 23.27
CA GLU A 136 7.47 3.23 23.11
C GLU A 136 8.36 2.98 21.90
N THR A 137 8.57 4.02 21.10
CA THR A 137 9.43 4.04 19.91
C THR A 137 10.29 5.31 19.94
N ALA A 138 11.22 5.44 18.98
CA ALA A 138 12.02 6.67 18.87
C ALA A 138 11.17 7.92 18.57
N GLU A 139 9.98 7.73 18.02
CA GLU A 139 9.05 8.78 17.60
C GLU A 139 8.02 9.14 18.68
N GLY A 140 7.86 8.30 19.71
CA GLY A 140 6.93 8.51 20.82
C GLY A 140 6.19 7.22 21.22
N PHE A 141 4.95 7.37 21.67
CA PHE A 141 4.17 6.28 22.27
C PHE A 141 2.93 5.95 21.44
N ILE A 142 2.74 4.68 21.09
CA ILE A 142 1.62 4.23 20.27
C ILE A 142 0.72 3.33 21.13
N PRO A 143 -0.62 3.47 21.11
CA PRO A 143 -1.51 2.58 21.84
C PRO A 143 -1.27 1.11 21.47
N ARG A 144 -0.98 0.26 22.46
CA ARG A 144 -0.63 -1.15 22.27
C ARG A 144 -1.73 -1.90 21.52
N THR A 145 -3.00 -1.59 21.82
CA THR A 145 -4.18 -2.22 21.19
C THR A 145 -4.32 -1.96 19.69
N HIS A 146 -3.57 -1.01 19.13
CA HIS A 146 -3.56 -0.72 17.69
C HIS A 146 -2.46 -1.47 16.94
N LEU A 147 -1.56 -2.15 17.66
CA LEU A 147 -0.39 -2.83 17.13
C LEU A 147 -0.55 -4.34 17.23
N ARG A 148 0.09 -5.04 16.30
CA ARG A 148 0.35 -6.48 16.36
C ARG A 148 1.85 -6.70 16.16
N GLU A 149 2.38 -7.76 16.73
CA GLU A 149 3.76 -8.15 16.51
C GLU A 149 3.97 -8.55 15.03
N ILE A 150 5.18 -8.39 14.51
CA ILE A 150 5.51 -8.96 13.19
C ILE A 150 5.34 -10.48 13.25
N GLU A 151 4.87 -11.10 12.16
CA GLU A 151 4.46 -12.51 12.06
C GLU A 151 3.13 -12.86 12.76
N ASP A 152 2.54 -11.96 13.56
CA ASP A 152 1.14 -12.03 13.99
C ASP A 152 0.24 -11.38 12.94
N ASP A 153 0.12 -12.04 11.79
CA ASP A 153 -0.61 -11.53 10.63
C ASP A 153 -2.13 -11.70 10.77
N ALA A 154 -2.90 -10.86 10.07
CA ALA A 154 -4.33 -11.07 9.95
C ALA A 154 -4.59 -12.31 9.07
N THR A 155 -5.74 -12.95 9.22
CA THR A 155 -6.03 -14.20 8.49
C THR A 155 -7.12 -14.05 7.44
N ASP A 156 -7.81 -12.91 7.40
CA ASP A 156 -8.93 -12.65 6.51
C ASP A 156 -8.80 -11.26 5.85
N PRO A 157 -8.35 -11.20 4.58
CA PRO A 157 -8.22 -9.94 3.84
C PRO A 157 -9.54 -9.17 3.75
N VAL A 158 -10.67 -9.86 3.67
CA VAL A 158 -11.98 -9.22 3.62
C VAL A 158 -12.33 -8.58 4.95
N ALA A 159 -11.97 -9.20 6.07
CA ALA A 159 -12.14 -8.59 7.39
C ALA A 159 -11.28 -7.32 7.52
N VAL A 160 -10.01 -7.38 7.10
CA VAL A 160 -9.11 -6.22 7.09
C VAL A 160 -9.67 -5.10 6.22
N ALA A 161 -10.03 -5.38 4.97
CA ALA A 161 -10.60 -4.39 4.05
C ALA A 161 -11.86 -3.72 4.60
N LYS A 162 -12.72 -4.45 5.34
CA LYS A 162 -13.91 -3.89 5.97
C LYS A 162 -13.60 -2.87 7.06
N THR A 163 -12.46 -2.97 7.75
CA THR A 163 -12.03 -1.96 8.73
C THR A 163 -11.75 -0.60 8.08
N LEU A 164 -11.52 -0.58 6.77
CA LEU A 164 -11.28 0.62 5.96
C LEU A 164 -12.55 1.17 5.30
N LEU A 165 -13.75 0.66 5.62
CA LEU A 165 -15.00 1.25 5.15
C LEU A 165 -15.05 2.76 5.44
N HIS A 166 -15.58 3.50 4.47
CA HIS A 166 -15.68 4.96 4.46
C HIS A 166 -14.36 5.72 4.36
N THR A 167 -13.20 5.06 4.18
CA THR A 167 -11.97 5.76 3.78
C THR A 167 -12.23 6.49 2.46
N PRO A 168 -11.90 7.79 2.32
CA PRO A 168 -12.08 8.52 1.07
C PRO A 168 -11.32 7.87 -0.09
N TYR A 169 -11.92 7.89 -1.27
CA TYR A 169 -11.21 7.48 -2.48
C TYR A 169 -10.13 8.49 -2.83
N LEU A 170 -8.91 8.02 -3.07
CA LEU A 170 -7.78 8.85 -3.47
C LEU A 170 -6.92 8.11 -4.49
N TRP A 171 -6.81 8.65 -5.71
CA TRP A 171 -6.03 8.02 -6.79
C TRP A 171 -4.55 7.84 -6.39
N GLY A 172 -4.02 6.62 -6.46
CA GLY A 172 -2.67 6.28 -6.01
C GLY A 172 -2.52 6.22 -4.48
N GLY A 173 -3.63 6.24 -3.73
CA GLY A 173 -3.63 6.26 -2.26
C GLY A 173 -3.51 4.87 -1.64
N ASN A 174 -2.81 4.78 -0.50
CA ASN A 174 -2.52 3.52 0.22
C ASN A 174 -2.83 3.58 1.73
N SER A 175 -3.65 4.51 2.18
CA SER A 175 -3.80 4.79 3.61
C SER A 175 -5.23 5.08 4.05
N ARG A 176 -5.46 5.16 5.36
CA ARG A 176 -6.74 5.58 5.94
C ARG A 176 -7.13 7.03 5.63
N TRP A 177 -6.20 7.88 5.19
CA TRP A 177 -6.53 9.24 4.75
C TRP A 177 -6.94 9.31 3.27
N GLY A 178 -6.73 8.23 2.53
CA GLY A 178 -7.11 8.13 1.13
C GLY A 178 -6.59 6.84 0.51
N ILE A 179 -7.47 6.11 -0.17
CA ILE A 179 -7.14 4.81 -0.76
C ILE A 179 -7.82 4.62 -2.11
N ASP A 180 -7.11 4.05 -3.08
CA ASP A 180 -7.71 3.64 -4.35
C ASP A 180 -8.11 2.15 -4.34
N CYS A 181 -8.66 1.70 -5.47
CA CYS A 181 -9.20 0.35 -5.60
C CYS A 181 -8.15 -0.74 -5.35
N SER A 182 -6.98 -0.64 -5.98
CA SER A 182 -5.90 -1.61 -5.84
C SER A 182 -5.12 -1.44 -4.55
N GLY A 183 -5.04 -0.22 -3.99
CA GLY A 183 -4.51 0.09 -2.68
C GLY A 183 -5.31 -0.59 -1.56
N LEU A 184 -6.64 -0.64 -1.66
CA LEU A 184 -7.48 -1.37 -0.70
C LEU A 184 -7.19 -2.87 -0.71
N VAL A 185 -7.11 -3.48 -1.90
CA VAL A 185 -6.77 -4.90 -2.05
C VAL A 185 -5.35 -5.17 -1.52
N GLN A 186 -4.39 -4.32 -1.86
CA GLN A 186 -3.01 -4.48 -1.42
C GLN A 186 -2.88 -4.37 0.10
N ALA A 187 -3.49 -3.35 0.73
CA ALA A 187 -3.45 -3.19 2.18
C ALA A 187 -4.04 -4.41 2.91
N ALA A 188 -5.16 -4.95 2.39
CA ALA A 188 -5.81 -6.13 2.94
C ALA A 188 -4.96 -7.40 2.82
N LEU A 189 -4.32 -7.62 1.67
CA LEU A 189 -3.48 -8.79 1.44
C LEU A 189 -2.15 -8.73 2.18
N LEU A 190 -1.48 -7.56 2.19
CA LEU A 190 -0.23 -7.38 2.92
C LEU A 190 -0.41 -7.57 4.43
N ALA A 191 -1.54 -7.13 5.00
CA ALA A 191 -1.87 -7.37 6.41
C ALA A 191 -2.07 -8.87 6.73
N CYS A 192 -2.27 -9.71 5.72
CA CYS A 192 -2.38 -11.15 5.81
C CYS A 192 -1.12 -11.89 5.32
N ALA A 193 0.02 -11.20 5.22
CA ALA A 193 1.27 -11.71 4.64
C ALA A 193 1.13 -12.32 3.23
N LEU A 194 0.13 -11.87 2.46
CA LEU A 194 -0.06 -12.25 1.06
C LEU A 194 0.56 -11.18 0.15
N PRO A 195 1.59 -11.51 -0.64
CA PRO A 195 2.19 -10.57 -1.59
C PRO A 195 1.15 -10.04 -2.58
N CYS A 196 1.15 -8.72 -2.80
CA CYS A 196 0.20 -8.08 -3.67
C CYS A 196 0.84 -6.92 -4.45
N PRO A 197 0.83 -6.95 -5.80
CA PRO A 197 1.27 -5.83 -6.62
C PRO A 197 0.46 -4.55 -6.36
N GLY A 198 1.05 -3.39 -6.66
CA GLY A 198 0.43 -2.09 -6.39
C GLY A 198 -0.82 -1.79 -7.24
N ASP A 199 -0.82 -2.18 -8.51
CA ASP A 199 -1.82 -1.72 -9.48
C ASP A 199 -2.78 -2.84 -9.90
N SER A 200 -4.02 -2.46 -10.23
CA SER A 200 -5.10 -3.42 -10.55
C SER A 200 -4.80 -4.29 -11.78
N ASP A 201 -4.07 -3.80 -12.76
CA ASP A 201 -3.64 -4.59 -13.92
C ASP A 201 -2.59 -5.64 -13.55
N LEU A 202 -1.63 -5.29 -12.69
CA LEU A 202 -0.64 -6.22 -12.15
C LEU A 202 -1.28 -7.23 -11.19
N GLN A 203 -2.29 -6.82 -10.42
CA GLN A 203 -3.01 -7.70 -9.49
C GLN A 203 -3.81 -8.82 -10.19
N GLN A 204 -4.07 -8.72 -11.50
CA GLN A 204 -4.74 -9.80 -12.25
C GLN A 204 -3.93 -11.10 -12.28
N THR A 205 -2.63 -11.06 -11.98
CA THR A 205 -1.78 -12.25 -11.88
C THR A 205 -1.94 -12.99 -10.55
N LEU A 206 -2.64 -12.42 -9.57
CA LEU A 206 -2.82 -13.02 -8.25
C LEU A 206 -3.73 -14.24 -8.30
N GLY A 207 -3.48 -15.22 -7.43
CA GLY A 207 -4.31 -16.41 -7.29
C GLY A 207 -4.44 -17.21 -8.59
N GLN A 208 -5.59 -17.85 -8.79
CA GLN A 208 -5.95 -18.60 -9.99
C GLN A 208 -7.15 -17.95 -10.68
N GLU A 209 -7.26 -18.15 -11.99
CA GLU A 209 -8.49 -17.79 -12.71
C GLU A 209 -9.65 -18.62 -12.14
N ALA A 210 -10.78 -17.96 -11.92
CA ALA A 210 -11.95 -18.57 -11.35
C ALA A 210 -13.14 -18.45 -12.31
N ASP A 211 -13.88 -19.54 -12.42
CA ASP A 211 -15.14 -19.59 -13.17
C ASP A 211 -16.34 -19.63 -12.22
N GLY A 212 -17.50 -19.20 -12.73
CA GLY A 212 -18.79 -19.32 -12.06
C GLY A 212 -19.07 -18.24 -11.01
N ALA A 213 -19.84 -18.61 -9.99
CA ALA A 213 -20.31 -17.65 -8.99
C ALA A 213 -19.15 -17.15 -8.09
N PRO A 214 -18.99 -15.82 -7.94
CA PRO A 214 -17.95 -15.27 -7.06
C PRO A 214 -18.16 -15.64 -5.59
N ARG A 215 -17.06 -15.92 -4.90
CA ARG A 215 -17.02 -16.31 -3.49
C ARG A 215 -16.34 -15.23 -2.66
N ARG A 216 -16.64 -15.16 -1.37
CA ARG A 216 -15.94 -14.26 -0.44
C ARG A 216 -14.42 -14.45 -0.56
N GLY A 217 -13.68 -13.36 -0.72
CA GLY A 217 -12.23 -13.35 -0.92
C GLY A 217 -11.79 -13.33 -2.39
N ASP A 218 -12.68 -13.65 -3.33
CA ASP A 218 -12.36 -13.52 -4.76
C ASP A 218 -12.16 -12.03 -5.14
N LEU A 219 -11.35 -11.79 -6.16
CA LEU A 219 -11.13 -10.49 -6.79
C LEU A 219 -11.85 -10.44 -8.13
N LEU A 220 -12.58 -9.36 -8.39
CA LEU A 220 -13.14 -9.03 -9.70
C LEU A 220 -12.46 -7.79 -10.26
N PHE A 221 -12.12 -7.85 -11.54
CA PHE A 221 -11.43 -6.78 -12.24
C PHE A 221 -12.29 -6.23 -13.37
N TRP A 222 -12.13 -4.93 -13.61
CA TRP A 222 -12.61 -4.21 -14.78
C TRP A 222 -11.46 -3.41 -15.36
N LYS A 223 -11.69 -2.73 -16.48
CA LYS A 223 -10.68 -1.82 -17.05
C LYS A 223 -10.32 -0.72 -16.04
N GLY A 224 -9.12 -0.82 -15.45
CA GLY A 224 -8.61 0.16 -14.48
C GLY A 224 -9.24 0.10 -13.09
N HIS A 225 -9.94 -0.99 -12.73
CA HIS A 225 -10.61 -1.12 -11.44
C HIS A 225 -10.56 -2.55 -10.90
N VAL A 226 -10.55 -2.68 -9.58
CA VAL A 226 -10.61 -3.97 -8.87
C VAL A 226 -11.52 -3.86 -7.65
N GLY A 227 -12.17 -4.96 -7.29
CA GLY A 227 -12.92 -5.07 -6.04
C GLY A 227 -12.84 -6.47 -5.43
N LEU A 228 -13.06 -6.54 -4.13
CA LEU A 228 -13.00 -7.74 -3.32
C LEU A 228 -14.43 -8.22 -3.03
N ILE A 229 -14.71 -9.50 -3.25
CA ILE A 229 -16.01 -10.07 -2.91
C ILE A 229 -16.10 -10.24 -1.40
N ALA A 230 -17.04 -9.54 -0.78
CA ALA A 230 -17.22 -9.51 0.66
C ALA A 230 -18.14 -10.63 1.19
N GLY A 231 -18.92 -11.24 0.31
CA GLY A 231 -19.94 -12.25 0.59
C GLY A 231 -20.90 -12.42 -0.58
N PRO A 232 -21.99 -13.19 -0.42
CA PRO A 232 -23.01 -13.36 -1.45
C PRO A 232 -23.58 -12.01 -1.91
N ASP A 233 -23.47 -11.71 -3.21
CA ASP A 233 -23.90 -10.44 -3.82
C ASP A 233 -23.34 -9.18 -3.11
N ARG A 234 -22.12 -9.24 -2.55
CA ARG A 234 -21.49 -8.07 -1.90
C ARG A 234 -20.12 -7.80 -2.48
N LEU A 235 -19.97 -6.61 -3.07
CA LEU A 235 -18.69 -6.09 -3.55
C LEU A 235 -18.17 -5.05 -2.54
N LEU A 236 -16.92 -5.19 -2.13
CA LEU A 236 -16.19 -4.21 -1.33
C LEU A 236 -15.08 -3.61 -2.18
N HIS A 237 -15.09 -2.30 -2.36
CA HIS A 237 -14.07 -1.60 -3.15
C HIS A 237 -13.95 -0.12 -2.75
N ALA A 238 -12.84 0.51 -3.11
CA ALA A 238 -12.73 1.97 -3.14
C ALA A 238 -13.03 2.45 -4.56
N ASN A 239 -13.95 3.39 -4.75
CA ASN A 239 -14.32 3.83 -6.09
C ASN A 239 -14.59 5.34 -6.17
N ALA A 240 -14.42 5.90 -7.36
CA ALA A 240 -14.63 7.32 -7.64
C ALA A 240 -16.12 7.72 -7.76
N TYR A 241 -17.05 6.77 -7.89
CA TYR A 241 -18.49 7.06 -7.95
C TYR A 241 -19.02 7.47 -6.57
N HIS A 242 -18.64 6.74 -5.52
CA HIS A 242 -18.96 7.02 -4.12
C HIS A 242 -17.93 7.92 -3.44
N MET A 243 -16.77 8.14 -4.08
CA MET A 243 -15.60 8.81 -3.49
C MET A 243 -15.15 8.22 -2.15
N ALA A 244 -15.35 6.90 -1.95
CA ALA A 244 -15.03 6.21 -0.71
C ALA A 244 -14.87 4.69 -0.90
N VAL A 245 -14.36 4.03 0.13
CA VAL A 245 -14.49 2.58 0.34
C VAL A 245 -15.93 2.27 0.75
N VAL A 246 -16.61 1.44 -0.03
CA VAL A 246 -18.00 1.05 0.20
C VAL A 246 -18.18 -0.45 0.03
N GLN A 247 -19.23 -0.99 0.67
CA GLN A 247 -19.76 -2.31 0.38
C GLN A 247 -21.15 -2.15 -0.26
N GLU A 248 -21.32 -2.57 -1.50
CA GLU A 248 -22.58 -2.45 -2.26
C GLU A 248 -23.02 -3.79 -2.86
N SER A 249 -24.21 -3.84 -3.50
CA SER A 249 -24.64 -5.01 -4.26
C SER A 249 -23.70 -5.25 -5.43
N LEU A 250 -23.24 -6.49 -5.58
CA LEU A 250 -22.37 -6.86 -6.69
C LEU A 250 -23.11 -6.68 -8.02
N LYS A 251 -24.38 -7.09 -8.08
CA LYS A 251 -25.22 -6.94 -9.27
C LYS A 251 -25.34 -5.48 -9.71
N ASP A 252 -25.66 -4.58 -8.78
CA ASP A 252 -25.84 -3.15 -9.08
C ASP A 252 -24.51 -2.51 -9.51
N ALA A 253 -23.40 -2.87 -8.85
CA ALA A 253 -22.07 -2.41 -9.21
C ALA A 253 -21.68 -2.83 -10.63
N ILE A 254 -21.90 -4.10 -11.01
CA ILE A 254 -21.62 -4.60 -12.37
C ILE A 254 -22.40 -3.81 -13.40
N GLN A 255 -23.70 -3.61 -13.18
CA GLN A 255 -24.56 -2.86 -14.11
C GLN A 255 -24.10 -1.40 -14.24
N ARG A 256 -23.80 -0.74 -13.12
CA ARG A 256 -23.34 0.65 -13.08
C ARG A 256 -22.00 0.83 -13.78
N ILE A 257 -21.01 -0.03 -13.51
CA ILE A 257 -19.67 0.07 -14.10
C ILE A 257 -19.72 -0.16 -15.62
N ALA A 258 -20.53 -1.12 -16.06
CA ALA A 258 -20.72 -1.39 -17.49
C ALA A 258 -21.31 -0.18 -18.24
N ALA A 259 -22.15 0.62 -17.59
CA ALA A 259 -22.77 1.81 -18.18
C ALA A 259 -21.86 3.06 -18.23
N GLN A 260 -20.74 3.08 -17.50
CA GLN A 260 -19.85 4.25 -17.30
C GLN A 260 -18.48 4.09 -17.98
N ASP A 261 -18.42 3.42 -19.13
CA ASP A 261 -17.17 3.08 -19.87
C ASP A 261 -16.19 2.14 -19.16
N GLY A 262 -16.51 1.68 -17.93
CA GLY A 262 -15.72 0.68 -17.21
C GLY A 262 -15.80 -0.73 -17.80
N GLY A 263 -16.79 -0.96 -18.66
CA GLY A 263 -17.00 -2.23 -19.38
C GLY A 263 -17.46 -3.37 -18.49
N GLY A 264 -17.43 -4.59 -19.05
CA GLY A 264 -17.70 -5.81 -18.29
C GLY A 264 -16.55 -6.20 -17.37
N VAL A 265 -16.79 -7.21 -16.54
CA VAL A 265 -15.73 -7.85 -15.75
C VAL A 265 -14.68 -8.42 -16.71
N THR A 266 -13.41 -8.05 -16.54
CA THR A 266 -12.30 -8.46 -17.39
C THR A 266 -11.53 -9.65 -16.84
N ALA A 267 -11.56 -9.85 -15.52
CA ALA A 267 -10.97 -11.03 -14.87
C ALA A 267 -11.66 -11.35 -13.54
N HIS A 268 -11.71 -12.64 -13.20
CA HIS A 268 -12.15 -13.16 -11.91
C HIS A 268 -11.03 -14.03 -11.35
N ARG A 269 -10.48 -13.63 -10.21
CA ARG A 269 -9.35 -14.33 -9.56
C ARG A 269 -9.75 -14.84 -8.18
N ARG A 270 -9.32 -16.06 -7.85
CA ARG A 270 -9.46 -16.67 -6.52
C ARG A 270 -8.08 -16.85 -5.90
N LEU A 271 -7.90 -16.25 -4.73
CA LEU A 271 -6.66 -16.27 -3.96
C LEU A 271 -6.39 -17.66 -3.34
#